data_AF-A0A2Z6RUB7-F1
#
_entry.id   AF-A0A2Z6RUB7-F1
#
_cell.length_a   1.000
_cell.length_b   1.000
_cell.length_c   1.000
_cell.angle_alpha   90.00
_cell.angle_beta   90.00
_cell.angle_gamma   90.00
#
_symmetry.space_group_name_H-M   'P 1'
#
loop_
_entity.id
_entity.type
_entity.pdbx_description
1 polymer ?
#
loop_
_entity_poly.entity_id
_entity_poly.type
_entity_poly.pdbx_seq_one_letter_code
_entity_poly.pdbx_strand_id
1 'polypeptide(L)'
;MIKMIAHKAPYASRNHHDRKFGDKFMNELFNNPEGFLDALTESSYIVKGDPGNSPMLSHLTTWNGPMYKVFTEEELNLWNDWIRSLDPNNKPTVLPFNIVTEMRRLIKTLKNNQYATMGHSHVLTGPNPDDSGNMITKNIHWWLEQDDPIWIMKALICDKNEHRMVIPNQPENSPFITRLMAPANKMGSAFANIAISRGPMKNGENLPNIGEPWSWKDIAYRWIKDGCPLEEYRCNDAGIDNTPLYTHHTGVISYHKYGPGGIH
;
A
#
# COMPACT_ATOMS: atom_id res chain seq x y z
N MET A 1 -12.83 8.03 -1.47
CA MET A 1 -13.48 8.14 -2.80
C MET A 1 -13.44 6.82 -3.58
N ILE A 2 -12.25 6.32 -3.95
CA ILE A 2 -12.09 5.07 -4.75
C ILE A 2 -12.90 3.88 -4.21
N LYS A 3 -12.79 3.59 -2.90
CA LYS A 3 -13.55 2.49 -2.26
C LYS A 3 -15.08 2.62 -2.43
N MET A 4 -15.61 3.84 -2.33
CA MET A 4 -17.05 4.10 -2.50
C MET A 4 -17.48 3.86 -3.95
N ILE A 5 -16.69 4.33 -4.93
CA ILE A 5 -16.98 4.11 -6.35
C ILE A 5 -16.93 2.62 -6.67
N ALA A 6 -15.90 1.91 -6.22
CA ALA A 6 -15.78 0.46 -6.39
C ALA A 6 -16.96 -0.29 -5.76
N HIS A 7 -17.40 0.12 -4.58
CA HIS A 7 -18.54 -0.50 -3.89
C HIS A 7 -19.87 -0.31 -4.66
N LYS A 8 -20.07 0.86 -5.29
CA LYS A 8 -21.30 1.15 -6.05
C LYS A 8 -21.23 0.69 -7.52
N ALA A 9 -20.05 0.37 -8.04
CA ALA A 9 -19.83 -0.03 -9.43
C ALA A 9 -20.78 -1.13 -9.95
N PRO A 10 -21.11 -2.21 -9.20
CA PRO A 10 -22.00 -3.26 -9.69
C PRO A 10 -23.39 -2.75 -10.09
N TYR A 11 -23.88 -1.71 -9.43
CA TYR A 11 -25.16 -1.09 -9.71
C TYR A 11 -25.00 0.08 -10.69
N ALA A 12 -24.02 0.95 -10.47
CA ALA A 12 -23.82 2.17 -11.25
C ALA A 12 -23.51 1.86 -12.72
N SER A 13 -22.68 0.84 -13.01
CA SER A 13 -22.27 0.45 -14.38
C SER A 13 -23.40 0.09 -15.34
N ARG A 14 -24.65 -0.02 -14.86
CA ARG A 14 -25.83 -0.36 -15.68
C ARG A 14 -26.80 0.80 -15.87
N ASN A 15 -26.61 1.90 -15.17
CA ASN A 15 -27.63 2.95 -15.00
C ASN A 15 -27.32 4.25 -15.74
N HIS A 16 -26.17 4.37 -16.42
CA HIS A 16 -25.79 5.60 -17.12
C HIS A 16 -25.96 5.53 -18.64
N HIS A 17 -26.64 4.49 -19.16
CA HIS A 17 -26.99 4.34 -20.59
C HIS A 17 -25.85 4.74 -21.55
N ASP A 18 -26.09 5.73 -22.40
CA ASP A 18 -25.20 6.28 -23.41
C ASP A 18 -24.40 7.50 -22.91
N ARG A 19 -24.48 7.84 -21.63
CA ARG A 19 -23.73 8.98 -21.06
C ARG A 19 -22.22 8.71 -21.08
N LYS A 20 -21.46 9.76 -21.37
CA LYS A 20 -20.01 9.70 -21.53
C LYS A 20 -19.27 10.75 -20.71
N PHE A 21 -18.01 10.47 -20.42
CA PHE A 21 -16.99 11.47 -20.12
C PHE A 21 -16.04 11.55 -21.32
N GLY A 22 -16.09 12.66 -22.07
CA GLY A 22 -15.43 12.74 -23.37
C GLY A 22 -15.92 11.61 -24.30
N ASP A 23 -14.98 10.80 -24.80
CA ASP A 23 -15.30 9.72 -25.74
C ASP A 23 -15.68 8.39 -25.07
N LYS A 24 -15.48 8.25 -23.76
CA LYS A 24 -15.68 6.98 -23.02
C LYS A 24 -17.05 6.93 -22.35
N PHE A 25 -17.73 5.78 -22.43
CA PHE A 25 -19.00 5.58 -21.73
C PHE A 25 -18.77 5.49 -20.22
N MET A 26 -19.62 6.15 -19.45
CA MET A 26 -19.52 6.15 -17.97
C MET A 26 -19.59 4.73 -17.41
N ASN A 27 -20.44 3.88 -18.01
CA ASN A 27 -20.62 2.48 -17.59
C ASN A 27 -19.31 1.67 -17.63
N GLU A 28 -18.43 1.94 -18.60
CA GLU A 28 -17.16 1.24 -18.77
C GLU A 28 -16.11 1.67 -17.74
N LEU A 29 -16.23 2.89 -17.23
CA LEU A 29 -15.26 3.47 -16.30
C LEU A 29 -15.45 2.98 -14.86
N PHE A 30 -16.60 2.43 -14.48
CA PHE A 30 -16.83 1.94 -13.11
C PHE A 30 -15.94 0.76 -12.71
N ASN A 31 -15.41 0.00 -13.67
CA ASN A 31 -14.42 -1.05 -13.41
C ASN A 31 -13.00 -0.51 -13.18
N ASN A 32 -12.80 0.81 -13.37
CA ASN A 32 -11.56 1.54 -13.12
C ASN A 32 -11.88 2.82 -12.32
N PRO A 33 -12.10 2.71 -10.99
CA PRO A 33 -12.48 3.84 -10.15
C PRO A 33 -11.55 5.06 -10.26
N GLU A 34 -10.25 4.83 -10.40
CA GLU A 34 -9.24 5.88 -10.60
C GLU A 34 -9.49 6.59 -11.93
N GLY A 35 -9.59 5.84 -13.03
CA GLY A 35 -9.89 6.40 -14.35
C GLY A 35 -11.26 7.08 -14.44
N PHE A 36 -12.25 6.62 -13.67
CA PHE A 36 -13.54 7.29 -13.53
C PHE A 36 -13.38 8.66 -12.89
N LEU A 37 -12.60 8.76 -11.80
CA LEU A 37 -12.35 10.03 -11.11
C LEU A 37 -11.56 11.02 -11.96
N ASP A 38 -10.56 10.54 -12.69
CA ASP A 38 -9.80 11.38 -13.64
C ASP A 38 -10.74 11.96 -14.71
N ALA A 39 -11.57 11.10 -15.31
CA ALA A 39 -12.53 11.52 -16.34
C ALA A 39 -13.60 12.47 -15.78
N LEU A 40 -14.04 12.26 -14.55
CA LEU A 40 -15.02 13.11 -13.87
C LEU A 40 -14.43 14.47 -13.51
N THR A 41 -13.15 14.52 -13.13
CA THR A 41 -12.41 15.75 -12.80
C THR A 41 -12.31 16.70 -13.99
N GLU A 42 -12.22 16.15 -15.20
CA GLU A 42 -12.18 16.91 -16.46
C GLU A 42 -13.57 17.12 -17.09
N SER A 43 -14.63 16.65 -16.43
CA SER A 43 -16.01 16.77 -16.92
C SER A 43 -16.68 18.07 -16.48
N SER A 44 -17.82 18.40 -17.11
CA SER A 44 -18.67 19.51 -16.70
C SER A 44 -19.44 19.27 -15.39
N TYR A 45 -19.35 18.08 -14.80
CA TYR A 45 -20.08 17.77 -13.56
C TYR A 45 -19.34 18.22 -12.29
N ILE A 46 -18.06 18.59 -12.41
CA ILE A 46 -17.22 19.02 -11.29
C ILE A 46 -16.68 20.41 -11.57
N VAL A 47 -16.97 21.34 -10.66
CA VAL A 47 -16.28 22.63 -10.56
C VAL A 47 -15.18 22.45 -9.52
N LYS A 48 -13.92 22.36 -9.99
CA LYS A 48 -12.75 22.09 -9.15
C LYS A 48 -12.68 23.09 -7.99
N GLY A 49 -12.73 22.59 -6.77
CA GLY A 49 -12.70 23.41 -5.56
C GLY A 49 -14.04 23.91 -5.03
N ASP A 50 -15.10 23.80 -5.82
CA ASP A 50 -16.41 24.36 -5.48
C ASP A 50 -17.50 23.29 -5.52
N PRO A 51 -17.74 22.59 -4.39
CA PRO A 51 -18.81 21.61 -4.29
C PRO A 51 -20.20 22.19 -4.54
N GLY A 52 -20.43 23.44 -4.11
CA GLY A 52 -21.74 24.08 -4.18
C GLY A 52 -22.17 24.40 -5.61
N ASN A 53 -21.19 24.65 -6.49
CA ASN A 53 -21.44 24.88 -7.92
C ASN A 53 -21.20 23.65 -8.80
N SER A 54 -20.69 22.54 -8.25
CA SER A 54 -20.48 21.30 -9.00
C SER A 54 -21.81 20.58 -9.28
N PRO A 55 -22.25 20.40 -10.55
CA PRO A 55 -23.51 19.73 -10.87
C PRO A 55 -23.69 18.36 -10.24
N MET A 56 -22.59 17.64 -9.97
CA MET A 56 -22.61 16.40 -9.20
C MET A 56 -23.38 16.54 -7.89
N LEU A 57 -23.14 17.59 -7.11
CA LEU A 57 -23.77 17.83 -5.80
C LEU A 57 -24.94 18.81 -5.88
N SER A 58 -24.83 19.85 -6.71
CA SER A 58 -25.83 20.92 -6.79
C SER A 58 -27.04 20.54 -7.63
N HIS A 59 -26.95 19.48 -8.43
CA HIS A 59 -28.04 19.02 -9.28
C HIS A 59 -28.30 17.51 -9.16
N LEU A 60 -27.31 16.67 -9.48
CA LEU A 60 -27.53 15.24 -9.68
C LEU A 60 -27.98 14.50 -8.41
N THR A 61 -27.42 14.83 -7.25
CA THR A 61 -27.74 14.17 -5.97
C THR A 61 -28.84 14.85 -5.18
N THR A 62 -29.38 15.97 -5.66
CA THR A 62 -30.45 16.71 -4.98
C THR A 62 -31.79 15.99 -5.07
N TRP A 63 -32.80 16.44 -4.32
CA TRP A 63 -34.15 15.85 -4.32
C TRP A 63 -34.76 15.67 -5.73
N ASN A 64 -34.48 16.59 -6.65
CA ASN A 64 -34.97 16.56 -8.03
C ASN A 64 -33.98 15.89 -9.02
N GLY A 65 -32.84 15.43 -8.53
CA GLY A 65 -31.76 14.89 -9.34
C GLY A 65 -31.91 13.39 -9.61
N PRO A 66 -31.39 12.89 -10.75
CA PRO A 66 -31.46 11.47 -11.10
C PRO A 66 -30.65 10.55 -10.18
N MET A 67 -29.78 11.11 -9.32
CA MET A 67 -28.99 10.37 -8.34
C MET A 67 -29.46 10.64 -6.90
N TYR A 68 -30.71 11.07 -6.72
CA TYR A 68 -31.29 11.27 -5.40
C TYR A 68 -31.27 9.96 -4.58
N LYS A 69 -30.82 10.03 -3.32
CA LYS A 69 -30.64 8.90 -2.39
C LYS A 69 -29.70 7.77 -2.86
N VAL A 70 -28.92 7.98 -3.91
CA VAL A 70 -27.91 7.01 -4.34
C VAL A 70 -26.72 6.96 -3.37
N PHE A 71 -26.42 8.11 -2.74
CA PHE A 71 -25.34 8.27 -1.77
C PHE A 71 -25.91 8.49 -0.36
N THR A 72 -25.21 7.97 0.65
CA THR A 72 -25.45 8.34 2.05
C THR A 72 -24.92 9.74 2.35
N GLU A 73 -25.25 10.28 3.51
CA GLU A 73 -24.75 11.60 3.93
C GLU A 73 -23.21 11.61 4.05
N GLU A 74 -22.62 10.54 4.59
CA GLU A 74 -21.17 10.39 4.70
C GLU A 74 -20.49 10.33 3.32
N GLU A 75 -21.13 9.66 2.36
CA GLU A 75 -20.66 9.59 0.98
C GLU A 75 -20.77 10.93 0.26
N LEU A 76 -21.83 11.72 0.53
CA LEU A 76 -21.97 13.08 0.03
C LEU A 76 -20.93 14.03 0.66
N ASN A 77 -20.60 13.85 1.94
CA ASN A 77 -19.50 14.58 2.57
C ASN A 77 -18.14 14.21 1.94
N LEU A 78 -17.93 12.93 1.62
CA LEU A 78 -16.74 12.47 0.91
C LEU A 78 -16.63 13.07 -0.50
N TRP A 79 -17.75 13.28 -1.21
CA TRP A 79 -17.77 14.06 -2.45
C TRP A 79 -17.40 15.52 -2.24
N ASN A 80 -17.97 16.17 -1.23
CA ASN A 80 -17.64 17.56 -0.90
C ASN A 80 -16.14 17.74 -0.64
N ASP A 81 -15.56 16.90 0.19
CA ASP A 81 -14.15 16.97 0.56
C ASP A 81 -13.23 16.71 -0.63
N TRP A 82 -13.57 15.72 -1.46
CA TRP A 82 -12.83 15.44 -2.67
C TRP A 82 -12.90 16.61 -3.66
N ILE A 83 -14.07 17.22 -3.90
CA ILE A 83 -14.19 18.37 -4.82
C ILE A 83 -13.41 19.57 -4.30
N ARG A 84 -13.47 19.87 -2.99
CA ARG A 84 -12.65 20.92 -2.36
C ARG A 84 -11.15 20.67 -2.53
N SER A 85 -10.71 19.41 -2.49
CA SER A 85 -9.30 19.06 -2.70
C SER A 85 -8.81 19.33 -4.13
N LEU A 86 -9.72 19.51 -5.09
CA LEU A 86 -9.37 19.83 -6.48
C LEU A 86 -9.15 21.32 -6.73
N ASP A 87 -9.43 22.20 -5.77
CA ASP A 87 -9.25 23.66 -5.94
C ASP A 87 -7.81 23.95 -6.41
N PRO A 88 -7.60 24.55 -7.60
CA PRO A 88 -6.27 24.85 -8.12
C PRO A 88 -5.50 25.85 -7.24
N ASN A 89 -6.21 26.68 -6.45
CA ASN A 89 -5.66 27.66 -5.51
C ASN A 89 -5.50 27.10 -4.10
N ASN A 90 -6.24 26.05 -3.77
CA ASN A 90 -5.92 25.18 -2.64
C ASN A 90 -4.66 24.43 -3.07
N LYS A 91 -3.51 25.10 -2.91
CA LYS A 91 -2.23 24.39 -2.90
C LYS A 91 -2.46 23.27 -1.91
N PRO A 92 -2.48 21.98 -2.33
CA PRO A 92 -2.43 20.93 -1.33
C PRO A 92 -1.26 21.34 -0.46
N THR A 93 -1.46 21.43 0.85
CA THR A 93 -0.34 21.53 1.76
C THR A 93 0.57 20.43 1.30
N VAL A 94 1.66 20.78 0.61
CA VAL A 94 2.66 19.81 0.21
C VAL A 94 3.22 19.45 1.55
N LEU A 95 2.62 18.44 2.19
CA LEU A 95 3.20 17.82 3.35
C LEU A 95 4.60 17.49 2.85
N PRO A 96 5.65 18.06 3.47
CA PRO A 96 7.00 17.80 3.02
C PRO A 96 7.13 16.28 2.89
N PHE A 97 7.61 15.84 1.72
CA PHE A 97 7.68 14.43 1.41
C PHE A 97 8.33 13.70 2.58
N ASN A 98 7.54 12.83 3.23
CA ASN A 98 7.98 12.09 4.39
C ASN A 98 7.94 10.61 4.01
N ILE A 99 9.12 10.04 3.84
CA ILE A 99 9.29 8.65 3.39
C ILE A 99 8.62 7.64 4.34
N VAL A 100 8.51 7.96 5.64
CA VAL A 100 7.78 7.14 6.64
C VAL A 100 6.29 7.16 6.36
N THR A 101 5.72 8.34 6.08
CA THR A 101 4.32 8.49 5.70
C THR A 101 3.99 7.70 4.43
N GLU A 102 4.88 7.73 3.44
CA GLU A 102 4.70 6.98 2.19
C GLU A 102 4.83 5.46 2.39
N MET A 103 5.76 5.02 3.23
CA MET A 103 5.87 3.60 3.58
C MET A 103 4.64 3.10 4.37
N ARG A 104 4.07 3.93 5.27
CA ARG A 104 2.79 3.63 5.93
C ARG A 104 1.65 3.50 4.91
N ARG A 105 1.61 4.37 3.89
CA ARG A 105 0.62 4.29 2.81
C ARG A 105 0.77 3.01 1.99
N LEU A 106 2.00 2.63 1.63
CA LEU A 106 2.28 1.36 0.97
C LEU A 106 1.69 0.18 1.74
N ILE A 107 1.98 0.08 3.04
CA ILE A 107 1.49 -1.03 3.88
C ILE A 107 -0.04 -1.05 3.95
N LYS A 108 -0.69 0.11 4.08
CA LYS A 108 -2.16 0.20 4.03
C LYS A 108 -2.72 -0.30 2.71
N THR A 109 -2.06 0.01 1.59
CA THR A 109 -2.42 -0.51 0.27
C THR A 109 -2.31 -2.04 0.23
N LEU A 110 -1.25 -2.62 0.81
CA LEU A 110 -1.09 -4.07 0.90
C LEU A 110 -2.17 -4.76 1.72
N LYS A 111 -2.54 -4.17 2.88
CA LYS A 111 -3.64 -4.65 3.72
C LYS A 111 -4.96 -4.68 2.94
N ASN A 112 -5.33 -3.56 2.30
CA ASN A 112 -6.61 -3.41 1.62
C ASN A 112 -6.75 -4.34 0.40
N ASN A 113 -5.65 -4.60 -0.30
CA ASN A 113 -5.66 -5.45 -1.49
C ASN A 113 -5.47 -6.94 -1.16
N GLN A 114 -5.51 -7.31 0.13
CA GLN A 114 -5.45 -8.68 0.62
C GLN A 114 -4.26 -9.49 0.07
N TYR A 115 -3.12 -8.84 -0.21
CA TYR A 115 -1.94 -9.53 -0.72
C TYR A 115 -1.31 -10.50 0.29
N ALA A 116 -1.73 -10.47 1.55
CA ALA A 116 -1.45 -11.51 2.52
C ALA A 116 -2.56 -12.56 2.53
N THR A 117 -2.57 -13.45 1.55
CA THR A 117 -3.33 -14.71 1.67
C THR A 117 -2.71 -15.61 2.73
N MET A 118 -3.50 -16.49 3.37
CA MET A 118 -3.03 -17.45 4.39
C MET A 118 -1.84 -18.34 3.95
N GLY A 119 -1.50 -18.37 2.66
CA GLY A 119 -0.35 -19.11 2.13
C GLY A 119 1.01 -18.43 2.30
N HIS A 120 1.09 -17.18 2.79
CA HIS A 120 2.37 -16.51 3.02
C HIS A 120 2.94 -16.84 4.40
N SER A 121 3.82 -17.82 4.45
CA SER A 121 4.40 -18.41 5.68
C SER A 121 5.49 -17.57 6.36
N HIS A 122 5.76 -16.35 5.89
CA HIS A 122 6.81 -15.53 6.48
C HIS A 122 6.40 -15.06 7.86
N VAL A 123 7.18 -15.44 8.87
CA VAL A 123 7.06 -14.95 10.24
C VAL A 123 7.98 -13.75 10.44
N LEU A 124 7.48 -12.76 11.16
CA LEU A 124 8.25 -11.62 11.61
C LEU A 124 8.17 -11.54 13.13
N THR A 125 9.29 -11.16 13.74
CA THR A 125 9.45 -10.82 15.13
C THR A 125 9.50 -9.30 15.26
N GLY A 126 8.67 -8.77 16.15
CA GLY A 126 8.52 -7.33 16.35
C GLY A 126 7.97 -7.00 17.73
N PRO A 127 7.90 -5.71 18.09
CA PRO A 127 7.32 -5.28 19.36
C PRO A 127 5.82 -5.54 19.34
N ASN A 128 5.29 -6.00 20.48
CA ASN A 128 3.87 -6.28 20.61
C ASN A 128 3.07 -4.97 20.58
N PRO A 129 2.10 -4.82 19.66
CA PRO A 129 1.22 -3.64 19.61
C PRO A 129 0.48 -3.38 20.92
N ASP A 130 0.13 -4.43 21.66
CA ASP A 130 -0.61 -4.33 22.94
C ASP A 130 0.31 -4.06 24.14
N ASP A 131 1.61 -4.36 24.00
CA ASP A 131 2.61 -4.19 25.04
C ASP A 131 4.01 -4.03 24.43
N SER A 132 4.34 -2.79 24.05
CA SER A 132 5.54 -2.49 23.26
C SER A 132 6.88 -2.84 23.92
N GLY A 133 6.88 -3.15 25.22
CA GLY A 133 8.06 -3.63 25.94
C GLY A 133 8.40 -5.10 25.65
N ASN A 134 7.44 -5.86 25.12
CA ASN A 134 7.59 -7.28 24.81
C ASN A 134 7.65 -7.53 23.31
N MET A 135 8.41 -8.55 22.92
CA MET A 135 8.53 -8.99 21.52
C MET A 135 7.60 -10.17 21.25
N ILE A 136 7.00 -10.20 20.06
CA ILE A 136 6.17 -11.30 19.59
C ILE A 136 6.59 -11.73 18.19
N THR A 137 6.39 -13.01 17.89
CA THR A 137 6.61 -13.57 16.55
C THR A 137 5.27 -14.00 15.97
N LYS A 138 4.91 -13.43 14.82
CA LYS A 138 3.64 -13.67 14.13
C LYS A 138 3.86 -13.74 12.62
N ASN A 139 2.93 -14.36 11.90
CA ASN A 139 2.96 -14.36 10.44
C ASN A 139 2.71 -12.95 9.88
N ILE A 140 3.19 -12.69 8.66
CA ILE A 140 3.07 -11.39 8.00
C ILE A 140 1.61 -10.93 7.84
N HIS A 141 0.67 -11.88 7.72
CA HIS A 141 -0.75 -11.59 7.64
C HIS A 141 -1.26 -10.92 8.92
N TRP A 142 -0.96 -11.49 10.09
CA TRP A 142 -1.31 -10.92 11.39
C TRP A 142 -0.71 -9.52 11.56
N TRP A 143 0.54 -9.30 11.13
CA TRP A 143 1.17 -7.97 11.19
C TRP A 143 0.49 -6.93 10.30
N LEU A 144 -0.08 -7.33 9.16
CA LEU A 144 -0.84 -6.45 8.27
C LEU A 144 -2.25 -6.15 8.80
N GLU A 145 -2.80 -6.99 9.67
CA GLU A 145 -4.11 -6.77 10.29
C GLU A 145 -4.10 -5.65 11.34
N GLN A 146 -2.93 -5.30 11.88
CA GLN A 146 -2.78 -4.26 12.89
C GLN A 146 -3.31 -2.89 12.39
N ASP A 147 -3.81 -2.07 13.31
CA ASP A 147 -4.43 -0.78 12.99
C ASP A 147 -3.42 0.26 12.52
N ASP A 148 -2.25 0.35 13.19
CA ASP A 148 -1.15 1.20 12.75
C ASP A 148 -0.10 0.39 11.97
N PRO A 149 0.15 0.72 10.68
CA PRO A 149 1.25 0.17 9.88
C PRO A 149 2.64 0.25 10.52
N ILE A 150 2.86 1.13 11.50
CA ILE A 150 4.14 1.25 12.18
C ILE A 150 4.61 -0.08 12.78
N TRP A 151 3.68 -0.94 13.23
CA TRP A 151 4.03 -2.18 13.90
C TRP A 151 4.70 -3.18 12.95
N ILE A 152 4.16 -3.34 11.73
CA ILE A 152 4.84 -4.15 10.73
C ILE A 152 6.12 -3.49 10.22
N MET A 153 6.20 -2.15 10.15
CA MET A 153 7.45 -1.47 9.81
C MET A 153 8.55 -1.77 10.83
N LYS A 154 8.23 -1.73 12.13
CA LYS A 154 9.14 -2.12 13.22
C LYS A 154 9.52 -3.59 13.13
N ALA A 155 8.56 -4.48 12.87
CA ALA A 155 8.81 -5.91 12.69
C ALA A 155 9.70 -6.20 11.48
N LEU A 156 9.54 -5.49 10.36
CA LEU A 156 10.36 -5.67 9.14
C LEU A 156 11.84 -5.36 9.36
N ILE A 157 12.15 -4.36 10.18
CA ILE A 157 13.53 -3.92 10.45
C ILE A 157 14.15 -4.59 11.68
N CYS A 158 13.38 -5.38 12.42
CA CYS A 158 13.93 -6.07 13.56
C CYS A 158 14.99 -7.09 13.12
N ASP A 159 16.13 -7.06 13.80
CA ASP A 159 17.27 -7.92 13.53
C ASP A 159 17.12 -9.33 14.13
N LYS A 160 16.21 -9.51 15.10
CA LYS A 160 15.82 -10.82 15.68
C LYS A 160 14.99 -11.69 14.72
N ASN A 161 14.61 -11.19 13.54
CA ASN A 161 14.02 -12.01 12.50
C ASN A 161 15.02 -13.07 12.03
N GLU A 162 14.66 -14.36 12.14
CA GLU A 162 15.47 -15.50 11.68
C GLU A 162 15.95 -15.32 10.22
N HIS A 163 15.11 -14.68 9.40
CA HIS A 163 15.47 -14.20 8.07
C HIS A 163 15.23 -12.71 7.98
N ARG A 164 16.24 -11.91 8.33
CA ARG A 164 16.19 -10.44 8.29
C ARG A 164 15.61 -9.96 6.96
N MET A 165 14.41 -9.39 7.00
CA MET A 165 13.65 -8.99 5.81
C MET A 165 14.12 -7.65 5.25
N VAL A 166 14.51 -6.73 6.13
CA VAL A 166 15.04 -5.42 5.76
C VAL A 166 16.42 -5.22 6.38
N ILE A 167 17.37 -4.80 5.55
CA ILE A 167 18.72 -4.41 5.96
C ILE A 167 18.83 -2.90 5.78
N PRO A 168 18.82 -2.10 6.86
CA PRO A 168 18.89 -0.65 6.76
C PRO A 168 20.09 -0.18 5.92
N ASN A 169 19.86 0.84 5.09
CA ASN A 169 20.82 1.41 4.13
C ASN A 169 21.24 0.47 2.99
N GLN A 170 20.70 -0.75 2.90
CA GLN A 170 21.07 -1.74 1.87
C GLN A 170 19.84 -2.34 1.19
N PRO A 171 19.11 -1.55 0.38
CA PRO A 171 17.89 -2.01 -0.27
C PRO A 171 18.12 -3.17 -1.25
N GLU A 172 19.23 -3.18 -1.98
CA GLU A 172 19.63 -4.28 -2.87
C GLU A 172 19.94 -5.59 -2.15
N ASN A 173 20.24 -5.55 -0.85
CA ASN A 173 20.48 -6.74 -0.04
C ASN A 173 19.26 -7.13 0.82
N SER A 174 18.20 -6.33 0.81
CA SER A 174 17.01 -6.56 1.62
C SER A 174 16.06 -7.57 0.96
N PRO A 175 15.80 -8.76 1.54
CA PRO A 175 14.86 -9.74 0.99
C PRO A 175 13.44 -9.20 0.73
N PHE A 176 13.02 -8.19 1.49
CA PHE A 176 11.79 -7.45 1.24
C PHE A 176 11.75 -6.88 -0.19
N ILE A 177 12.83 -6.27 -0.67
CA ILE A 177 12.94 -5.74 -2.04
C ILE A 177 13.20 -6.85 -3.05
N THR A 178 14.16 -7.74 -2.76
CA THR A 178 14.71 -8.68 -3.75
C THR A 178 13.91 -9.96 -3.92
N ARG A 179 13.07 -10.32 -2.95
CA ARG A 179 12.25 -11.55 -3.00
C ARG A 179 10.75 -11.22 -2.94
N LEU A 180 10.33 -10.41 -1.96
CA LEU A 180 8.91 -10.15 -1.74
C LEU A 180 8.33 -9.18 -2.78
N MET A 181 9.06 -8.11 -3.08
CA MET A 181 8.69 -7.11 -4.09
C MET A 181 9.29 -7.37 -5.47
N ALA A 182 9.84 -8.57 -5.70
CA ALA A 182 10.40 -8.95 -6.99
C ALA A 182 9.30 -9.18 -8.03
N PRO A 183 9.43 -8.67 -9.27
CA PRO A 183 8.37 -8.72 -10.30
C PRO A 183 7.88 -10.13 -10.65
N ALA A 184 8.68 -11.15 -10.36
CA ALA A 184 8.42 -12.55 -10.72
C ALA A 184 7.22 -13.18 -9.99
N ASN A 185 6.68 -12.54 -8.95
CA ASN A 185 5.59 -13.06 -8.14
C ASN A 185 4.33 -12.18 -8.26
N LYS A 186 3.12 -12.74 -8.08
CA LYS A 186 1.83 -12.00 -8.09
C LYS A 186 1.83 -10.77 -7.17
N MET A 187 2.60 -10.83 -6.09
CA MET A 187 2.81 -9.70 -5.17
C MET A 187 3.71 -8.62 -5.77
N GLY A 188 4.78 -8.98 -6.49
CA GLY A 188 5.67 -8.06 -7.19
C GLY A 188 4.99 -7.24 -8.28
N SER A 189 4.04 -7.84 -9.01
CA SER A 189 3.23 -7.10 -10.00
C SER A 189 2.35 -6.03 -9.34
N ALA A 190 1.87 -6.26 -8.11
CA ALA A 190 1.13 -5.26 -7.35
C ALA A 190 2.01 -4.08 -6.87
N PHE A 191 3.29 -4.34 -6.61
CA PHE A 191 4.27 -3.33 -6.24
C PHE A 191 4.82 -2.52 -7.41
N ALA A 192 4.69 -3.03 -8.63
CA ALA A 192 5.00 -2.31 -9.87
C ALA A 192 3.93 -1.27 -10.23
N ASN A 193 2.76 -1.32 -9.58
CA ASN A 193 1.75 -0.27 -9.73
C ASN A 193 2.28 1.06 -9.21
N ILE A 194 1.91 2.13 -9.91
CA ILE A 194 2.25 3.51 -9.57
C ILE A 194 1.76 3.81 -8.15
N ALA A 195 2.64 4.36 -7.32
CA ALA A 195 2.25 4.94 -6.05
C ALA A 195 1.65 6.32 -6.32
N ILE A 196 0.32 6.38 -6.50
CA ILE A 196 -0.45 7.59 -6.83
C ILE A 196 -0.57 8.52 -5.60
N SER A 197 0.48 8.68 -4.79
CA SER A 197 0.46 9.66 -3.70
C SER A 197 0.83 11.07 -4.16
N ARG A 198 1.19 11.26 -5.44
CA ARG A 198 1.64 12.56 -5.97
C ARG A 198 0.74 13.22 -7.03
N GLY A 199 -0.33 12.57 -7.52
CA GLY A 199 -1.08 13.10 -8.66
C GLY A 199 -0.19 13.31 -9.91
N PRO A 200 -0.72 13.84 -11.03
CA PRO A 200 0.10 14.17 -12.19
C PRO A 200 1.05 15.34 -11.88
N MET A 201 2.30 15.26 -12.35
CA MET A 201 3.31 16.34 -12.26
C MET A 201 2.75 17.66 -12.83
N LYS A 202 3.05 18.78 -12.15
CA LYS A 202 2.87 20.12 -12.73
C LYS A 202 4.07 20.46 -13.63
N ASN A 203 3.81 21.12 -14.76
CA ASN A 203 4.87 21.69 -15.60
C ASN A 203 5.75 22.65 -14.78
N GLY A 204 7.06 22.38 -14.73
CA GLY A 204 8.07 23.26 -14.13
C GLY A 204 8.60 22.88 -12.75
N GLU A 205 8.21 21.74 -12.17
CA GLU A 205 8.87 21.24 -10.95
C GLU A 205 10.18 20.50 -11.28
N ASN A 206 11.29 20.97 -10.70
CA ASN A 206 12.60 20.32 -10.83
C ASN A 206 12.77 19.26 -9.73
N LEU A 207 12.90 18.00 -10.13
CA LEU A 207 13.25 16.86 -9.28
C LEU A 207 14.63 16.30 -9.63
N PRO A 208 15.30 15.57 -8.70
CA PRO A 208 16.57 14.91 -8.96
C PRO A 208 16.40 13.74 -9.94
N ASN A 209 16.52 14.06 -11.23
CA ASN A 209 17.06 13.32 -12.37
C ASN A 209 16.96 11.77 -12.49
N ILE A 210 15.92 11.11 -11.96
CA ILE A 210 15.55 9.74 -12.38
C ILE A 210 14.00 9.66 -12.44
N GLY A 211 13.48 9.29 -13.62
CA GLY A 211 12.10 9.51 -14.07
C GLY A 211 10.97 9.02 -13.15
N GLU A 212 9.92 9.85 -13.09
CA GLU A 212 8.62 9.58 -12.48
C GLU A 212 7.63 9.01 -13.51
N PRO A 213 6.56 8.29 -13.10
CA PRO A 213 6.06 8.12 -11.73
C PRO A 213 6.79 7.06 -10.89
N TRP A 214 6.85 7.27 -9.56
CA TRP A 214 7.37 6.29 -8.61
C TRP A 214 6.38 5.15 -8.36
N SER A 215 6.89 3.92 -8.37
CA SER A 215 6.16 2.72 -7.94
C SER A 215 6.20 2.57 -6.42
N TRP A 216 5.35 1.69 -5.89
CA TRP A 216 5.43 1.29 -4.48
C TRP A 216 6.79 0.68 -4.12
N LYS A 217 7.44 0.01 -5.07
CA LYS A 217 8.82 -0.50 -4.91
C LYS A 217 9.83 0.62 -4.70
N ASP A 218 9.69 1.74 -5.40
CA ASP A 218 10.60 2.88 -5.27
C ASP A 218 10.50 3.54 -3.89
N ILE A 219 9.29 3.60 -3.33
CA ILE A 219 9.05 4.08 -1.97
C ILE A 219 9.74 3.16 -0.95
N ALA A 220 9.53 1.85 -1.02
CA ALA A 220 10.19 0.91 -0.11
C ALA A 220 11.72 0.95 -0.25
N TYR A 221 12.22 1.03 -1.49
CA TYR A 221 13.65 1.11 -1.77
C TYR A 221 14.27 2.35 -1.10
N ARG A 222 13.64 3.52 -1.25
CA ARG A 222 14.09 4.78 -0.64
C ARG A 222 13.99 4.76 0.89
N TRP A 223 12.89 4.23 1.44
CA TRP A 223 12.75 4.08 2.89
C TRP A 223 13.89 3.25 3.50
N ILE A 224 14.29 2.16 2.84
CA ILE A 224 15.42 1.34 3.28
C ILE A 224 16.75 2.08 3.07
N LYS A 225 16.92 2.73 1.92
CA LYS A 225 18.12 3.52 1.60
C LYS A 225 18.37 4.63 2.61
N ASP A 226 17.31 5.26 3.13
CA ASP A 226 17.37 6.32 4.13
C ASP A 226 17.57 5.77 5.58
N GLY A 227 17.86 4.47 5.71
CA GLY A 227 18.16 3.84 7.00
C GLY A 227 16.93 3.41 7.79
N CYS A 228 15.78 3.29 7.12
CA CYS A 228 14.50 2.92 7.74
C CYS A 228 14.08 3.85 8.88
N PRO A 229 13.95 5.17 8.63
CA PRO A 229 13.66 6.12 9.70
C PRO A 229 12.33 5.77 10.38
N LEU A 230 12.40 5.44 11.66
CA LEU A 230 11.28 5.31 12.58
C LEU A 230 11.74 5.99 13.86
N GLU A 231 11.03 7.03 14.30
CA GLU A 231 11.38 7.72 15.55
C GLU A 231 11.48 6.70 16.69
N GLU A 232 12.61 6.75 17.40
CA GLU A 232 12.86 6.09 18.68
C GLU A 232 12.78 4.55 18.74
N TYR A 233 12.83 3.82 17.61
CA TYR A 233 12.82 2.35 17.63
C TYR A 233 14.15 1.71 17.20
N ARG A 234 14.79 1.00 18.13
CA ARG A 234 15.81 -0.01 17.85
C ARG A 234 15.35 -1.34 18.41
N CYS A 235 15.37 -2.42 17.62
CA CYS A 235 14.96 -3.75 18.08
C CYS A 235 15.82 -4.27 19.27
N ASN A 236 16.94 -3.61 19.54
CA ASN A 236 17.92 -3.96 20.56
C ASN A 236 17.55 -3.48 21.97
N ASP A 237 16.55 -2.59 22.13
CA ASP A 237 16.24 -1.98 23.43
C ASP A 237 15.20 -2.77 24.24
N ALA A 238 14.60 -3.81 23.65
CA ALA A 238 13.84 -4.81 24.41
C ALA A 238 14.84 -5.78 25.05
N GLY A 239 15.27 -5.43 26.27
CA GLY A 239 16.22 -6.21 27.07
C GLY A 239 15.83 -7.69 27.12
N ILE A 240 16.80 -8.55 26.85
CA ILE A 240 17.08 -9.85 27.48
C ILE A 240 18.38 -10.40 26.86
N ASP A 241 19.32 -10.64 27.79
CA ASP A 241 20.41 -11.63 27.85
C ASP A 241 21.00 -12.21 26.55
N ASN A 242 22.29 -11.94 26.34
CA ASN A 242 23.11 -12.42 25.23
C ASN A 242 23.49 -13.91 25.41
N THR A 243 22.53 -14.82 25.33
CA THR A 243 22.84 -16.25 25.11
C THR A 243 22.56 -16.63 23.66
N PRO A 244 23.60 -16.97 22.87
CA PRO A 244 23.40 -17.41 21.50
C PRO A 244 22.84 -18.83 21.50
N LEU A 245 21.55 -18.98 21.18
CA LEU A 245 20.97 -20.28 20.81
C LEU A 245 21.42 -20.64 19.39
N TYR A 246 22.67 -21.10 19.26
CA TYR A 246 23.07 -21.91 18.12
C TYR A 246 22.56 -23.34 18.34
N THR A 247 21.54 -23.74 17.59
CA THR A 247 21.37 -25.15 17.21
C THR A 247 21.49 -25.24 15.70
N HIS A 248 22.69 -25.56 15.24
CA HIS A 248 22.92 -26.04 13.88
C HIS A 248 22.11 -27.32 13.67
N HIS A 249 21.04 -27.25 12.89
CA HIS A 249 20.52 -28.45 12.22
C HIS A 249 21.45 -28.80 11.06
N THR A 250 22.56 -29.47 11.35
CA THR A 250 23.27 -30.27 10.35
C THR A 250 22.45 -31.53 10.11
N GLY A 251 21.62 -31.51 9.08
CA GLY A 251 21.04 -32.73 8.51
C GLY A 251 22.16 -33.62 7.99
N VAL A 252 22.53 -34.64 8.77
CA VAL A 252 23.42 -35.71 8.33
C VAL A 252 22.63 -36.58 7.36
N ILE A 253 22.93 -36.45 6.07
CA ILE A 253 22.50 -37.40 5.04
C ILE A 253 23.35 -38.66 5.24
N SER A 254 22.77 -39.72 5.81
CA SER A 254 23.43 -41.02 5.90
C SER A 254 23.47 -41.66 4.51
N TYR A 255 24.65 -41.67 3.89
CA TYR A 255 24.95 -42.50 2.73
C TYR A 255 24.92 -43.98 3.11
N HIS A 256 23.92 -44.74 2.66
CA HIS A 256 24.05 -46.20 2.55
C HIS A 256 24.80 -46.51 1.25
N LYS A 257 26.12 -46.73 1.36
CA LYS A 257 26.94 -47.35 0.33
C LYS A 257 27.16 -48.82 0.68
N TYR A 258 26.78 -49.68 -0.26
CA TYR A 258 27.11 -51.09 -0.36
C TYR A 258 28.52 -51.45 0.15
N GLY A 259 28.60 -52.50 0.97
CA GLY A 259 29.83 -53.23 1.30
C GLY A 259 29.77 -54.67 0.73
N PRO A 260 30.90 -55.25 0.31
CA PRO A 260 30.95 -56.44 -0.54
C PRO A 260 30.84 -57.75 0.25
N GLY A 261 30.44 -58.82 -0.46
CA GLY A 261 30.38 -60.19 0.08
C GLY A 261 31.75 -60.81 0.37
N GLY A 262 31.74 -61.90 1.14
CA GLY A 262 32.93 -62.70 1.41
C GLY A 262 32.75 -63.84 2.44
N ILE A 263 32.35 -65.02 1.95
CA ILE A 263 32.89 -66.38 2.26
C ILE A 263 33.24 -66.72 3.73
N HIS A 264 32.45 -67.57 4.38
CA HIS A 264 32.80 -68.95 4.83
C HIS A 264 31.63 -69.61 5.56
#